data_AF-A0A2H0QMZ6-F1
#
_entry.id   AF-A0A2H0QMZ6-F1
#
_cell.length_a   1.000
_cell.length_b   1.000
_cell.length_c   1.000
_cell.angle_alpha   90.00
_cell.angle_beta   90.00
_cell.angle_gamma   90.00
#
_symmetry.space_group_name_H-M   'P 1'
#
loop_
_entity.id
_entity.type
_entity.pdbx_description
1 polymer ?
#
loop_
_entity_poly.entity_id
_entity_poly.type
_entity_poly.pdbx_seq_one_letter_code
_entity_poly.pdbx_strand_id
1 'polypeptide(L)'
;MADHSLKESLIESIVTSFYKQATVDILIGYHFRKIATIQGEHALRPPYEAFSHHIPRIIAFWQLQLLGKTSFEFGEFKIFPIHDALHIRSGELDRWLVLFKKVLNQHENQNPEFIQLFREKLNHFELKFKKHYGFNSCD
;
A
#
# COMPACT_ATOMS: atom_id res chain seq x y z
N MET A 1 0.27 19.41 -17.34
CA MET A 1 -0.81 18.41 -17.52
C MET A 1 -0.27 17.01 -17.82
N ALA A 2 0.65 16.82 -18.77
CA ALA A 2 1.22 15.50 -19.08
C ALA A 2 1.99 14.84 -17.91
N ASP A 3 2.79 15.60 -17.16
CA ASP A 3 3.58 15.10 -16.02
C ASP A 3 2.70 14.50 -14.90
N HIS A 4 1.55 15.11 -14.61
CA HIS A 4 0.61 14.61 -13.59
C HIS A 4 -0.01 13.28 -14.01
N SER A 5 -0.38 13.13 -15.29
CA SER A 5 -0.94 11.89 -15.83
C SER A 5 0.06 10.74 -15.72
N LEU A 6 1.33 10.99 -16.05
CA LEU A 6 2.40 10.00 -15.92
C LEU A 6 2.62 9.56 -14.46
N LYS A 7 2.62 10.51 -13.51
CA LYS A 7 2.72 10.21 -12.07
C LYS A 7 1.54 9.41 -11.55
N GLU A 8 0.33 9.70 -12.02
CA GLU A 8 -0.87 8.94 -11.65
C GLU A 8 -0.80 7.49 -12.15
N SER A 9 -0.44 7.27 -13.41
CA SER A 9 -0.23 5.93 -13.97
C SER A 9 0.90 5.18 -13.25
N LEU A 10 1.95 5.87 -12.83
CA LEU A 10 3.03 5.29 -12.04
C LEU A 10 2.56 4.84 -10.65
N ILE A 11 1.75 5.66 -9.95
CA ILE A 11 1.13 5.26 -8.68
C ILE A 11 0.28 4.00 -8.87
N GLU A 12 -0.56 3.96 -9.90
CA GLU A 12 -1.39 2.80 -10.21
C GLU A 12 -0.57 1.54 -10.46
N SER A 13 0.51 1.63 -11.25
CA SER A 13 1.43 0.51 -11.51
C SER A 13 2.11 -0.01 -10.24
N ILE A 14 2.57 0.90 -9.38
CA ILE A 14 3.21 0.57 -8.10
C ILE A 14 2.22 -0.13 -7.18
N VAL A 15 1.03 0.44 -6.97
CA VAL A 15 0.00 -0.14 -6.08
C VAL A 15 -0.44 -1.50 -6.60
N THR A 16 -0.69 -1.62 -7.91
CA THR A 16 -1.04 -2.89 -8.54
C THR A 16 0.04 -3.95 -8.33
N SER A 17 1.31 -3.60 -8.57
CA SER A 17 2.46 -4.50 -8.39
C SER A 17 2.66 -4.92 -6.94
N PHE A 18 2.38 -4.02 -6.00
CA PHE A 18 2.40 -4.30 -4.58
C PHE A 18 1.29 -5.29 -4.18
N TYR A 19 0.05 -5.04 -4.60
CA TYR A 19 -1.09 -5.92 -4.28
C TYR A 19 -0.89 -7.34 -4.83
N LYS A 20 -0.34 -7.49 -6.04
CA LYS A 20 0.00 -8.80 -6.60
C LYS A 20 0.98 -9.61 -5.74
N GLN A 21 1.84 -8.94 -4.97
CA GLN A 21 2.80 -9.59 -4.07
C GLN A 21 2.26 -9.74 -2.65
N ALA A 22 1.65 -8.71 -2.09
CA ALA A 22 1.24 -8.66 -0.69
C ALA A 22 0.07 -9.60 -0.36
N THR A 23 -0.88 -9.78 -1.28
CA THR A 23 -2.10 -10.56 -1.04
C THR A 23 -1.85 -12.06 -0.95
N VAL A 24 -0.74 -12.53 -1.52
CA VAL A 24 -0.30 -13.93 -1.50
C VAL A 24 0.93 -14.16 -0.62
N ASP A 25 1.41 -13.11 0.07
CA ASP A 25 2.55 -13.20 0.97
C ASP A 25 2.24 -14.08 2.18
N ILE A 26 3.21 -14.91 2.58
CA ILE A 26 3.00 -15.90 3.63
C ILE A 26 2.79 -15.27 5.02
N LEU A 27 3.35 -14.08 5.26
CA LEU A 27 3.30 -13.43 6.57
C LEU A 27 2.14 -12.46 6.67
N ILE A 28 1.87 -11.68 5.60
CA ILE A 28 0.87 -10.60 5.65
C ILE A 28 -0.38 -10.85 4.81
N GLY A 29 -0.35 -11.82 3.89
CA GLY A 29 -1.46 -12.09 2.95
C GLY A 29 -2.77 -12.44 3.67
N TYR A 30 -2.70 -12.96 4.90
CA TYR A 30 -3.89 -13.27 5.70
C TYR A 30 -4.70 -12.04 6.12
N HIS A 31 -4.07 -10.88 6.29
CA HIS A 31 -4.80 -9.63 6.54
C HIS A 31 -5.62 -9.23 5.32
N PHE A 32 -5.05 -9.38 4.12
CA PHE A 32 -5.75 -9.07 2.87
C PHE A 32 -6.93 -10.00 2.61
N ARG A 33 -6.88 -11.27 3.02
CA ARG A 33 -8.03 -12.19 2.86
C ARG A 33 -9.31 -11.71 3.55
N LYS A 34 -9.19 -10.90 4.60
CA LYS A 34 -10.35 -10.29 5.31
C LYS A 34 -11.14 -9.31 4.44
N ILE A 35 -10.53 -8.81 3.36
CA ILE A 35 -11.13 -7.84 2.43
C ILE A 35 -11.25 -8.41 1.01
N ALA A 36 -10.95 -9.69 0.78
CA ALA A 36 -11.13 -10.30 -0.54
C ALA A 36 -12.61 -10.58 -0.81
N THR A 37 -13.16 -10.12 -1.93
CA THR A 37 -14.58 -10.33 -2.29
C THR A 37 -14.85 -11.62 -3.05
N ILE A 38 -13.81 -12.25 -3.60
CA ILE A 38 -13.92 -13.46 -4.41
C ILE A 38 -12.88 -14.46 -3.90
N GLN A 39 -13.28 -15.72 -3.77
CA GLN A 39 -12.36 -16.82 -3.48
C GLN A 39 -11.79 -17.35 -4.81
N GLY A 40 -10.47 -17.56 -4.86
CA GLY A 40 -9.81 -18.21 -5.99
C GLY A 40 -9.79 -19.72 -5.87
N GLU A 41 -9.10 -20.38 -6.79
CA GLU A 41 -8.89 -21.85 -6.76
C GLU A 41 -8.21 -22.31 -5.47
N HIS A 42 -7.36 -21.46 -4.89
CA HIS A 42 -6.65 -21.75 -3.64
C HIS A 42 -7.07 -20.78 -2.53
N ALA A 43 -7.60 -21.30 -1.42
CA ALA A 43 -8.16 -20.51 -0.33
C ALA A 43 -7.19 -19.48 0.30
N LEU A 44 -5.88 -19.76 0.24
CA LEU A 44 -4.84 -18.84 0.74
C LEU A 44 -4.31 -17.84 -0.30
N ARG A 45 -4.76 -17.94 -1.55
CA ARG A 45 -4.26 -17.13 -2.68
C ARG A 45 -5.45 -16.59 -3.48
N PRO A 46 -6.18 -15.61 -2.93
CA PRO A 46 -7.26 -14.95 -3.67
C PRO A 46 -6.70 -14.34 -4.97
N PRO A 47 -7.50 -14.32 -6.05
CA PRO A 47 -7.09 -13.72 -7.31
C PRO A 47 -7.00 -12.19 -7.15
N TYR A 48 -6.28 -11.53 -8.06
CA TYR A 48 -6.08 -10.08 -7.98
C TYR A 48 -7.42 -9.31 -8.02
N GLU A 49 -8.37 -9.82 -8.80
CA GLU A 49 -9.71 -9.27 -9.01
C GLU A 49 -10.53 -9.20 -7.71
N ALA A 50 -10.21 -10.05 -6.72
CA ALA A 50 -10.84 -10.04 -5.40
C ALA A 50 -10.61 -8.72 -4.62
N PHE A 51 -9.67 -7.89 -5.08
CA PHE A 51 -9.31 -6.61 -4.46
C PHE A 51 -9.70 -5.39 -5.31
N SER A 52 -10.44 -5.60 -6.41
CA SER A 52 -10.85 -4.56 -7.36
C SER A 52 -11.63 -3.39 -6.72
N HIS A 53 -12.39 -3.64 -5.66
CA HIS A 53 -13.11 -2.60 -4.91
C HIS A 53 -12.21 -1.82 -3.94
N HIS A 54 -11.06 -2.37 -3.56
CA HIS A 54 -10.16 -1.80 -2.55
C HIS A 54 -8.98 -1.05 -3.17
N ILE A 55 -8.40 -1.58 -4.25
CA ILE A 55 -7.24 -1.00 -4.94
C ILE A 55 -7.47 0.47 -5.38
N PRO A 56 -8.64 0.85 -5.97
CA PRO A 56 -8.91 2.24 -6.33
C PRO A 56 -8.81 3.21 -5.15
N ARG A 57 -9.28 2.79 -3.96
CA ARG A 57 -9.18 3.58 -2.74
C ARG A 57 -7.72 3.79 -2.32
N ILE A 58 -6.86 2.79 -2.49
CA ILE A 58 -5.43 2.88 -2.16
C ILE A 58 -4.66 3.73 -3.17
N ILE A 59 -5.02 3.65 -4.46
CA ILE A 59 -4.49 4.55 -5.48
C ILE A 59 -4.85 5.99 -5.14
N ALA A 60 -6.12 6.27 -4.85
CA ALA A 60 -6.58 7.60 -4.47
C ALA A 60 -5.90 8.12 -3.21
N PHE A 61 -5.66 7.25 -2.22
CA PHE A 61 -4.87 7.59 -1.04
C PHE A 61 -3.47 8.08 -1.43
N TRP A 62 -2.73 7.33 -2.25
CA TRP A 62 -1.39 7.73 -2.66
C TRP A 62 -1.37 8.97 -3.56
N GLN A 63 -2.36 9.13 -4.43
CA GLN A 63 -2.54 10.36 -5.21
C GLN A 63 -2.74 11.58 -4.31
N LEU A 64 -3.55 11.45 -3.25
CA LEU A 64 -3.68 12.52 -2.26
C LEU A 64 -2.34 12.80 -1.56
N GLN A 65 -1.62 11.78 -1.12
CA GLN A 65 -0.38 11.96 -0.35
C GLN A 65 0.79 12.52 -1.17
N LEU A 66 0.89 12.16 -2.44
CA LEU A 66 2.03 12.48 -3.30
C LEU A 66 1.75 13.67 -4.22
N LEU A 67 0.49 13.85 -4.63
CA LEU A 67 0.09 14.84 -5.61
C LEU A 67 -0.89 15.89 -5.04
N GLY A 68 -1.35 15.73 -3.80
CA GLY A 68 -2.36 16.62 -3.21
C GLY A 68 -3.75 16.47 -3.83
N LYS A 69 -3.97 15.47 -4.67
CA LYS A 69 -5.23 15.26 -5.40
C LYS A 69 -6.30 14.69 -4.46
N THR A 70 -7.34 15.45 -4.19
CA THR A 70 -8.49 14.99 -3.39
C THR A 70 -9.42 14.14 -4.24
N SER A 71 -9.88 13.00 -3.71
CA SER A 71 -11.00 12.25 -4.28
C SER A 71 -12.22 12.39 -3.38
N PHE A 72 -13.30 12.97 -3.91
CA PHE A 72 -14.57 13.09 -3.19
C PHE A 72 -15.27 11.73 -3.02
N GLU A 73 -14.97 10.76 -3.89
CA GLU A 73 -15.58 9.42 -3.91
C GLU A 73 -15.28 8.63 -2.62
N PHE A 74 -14.07 8.76 -2.08
CA PHE A 74 -13.61 7.93 -0.95
C PHE A 74 -13.75 8.60 0.42
N GLY A 75 -14.19 9.86 0.46
CA GLY A 75 -14.30 10.64 1.69
C GLY A 75 -12.99 10.70 2.50
N GLU A 76 -13.11 10.79 3.82
CA GLU A 76 -11.96 10.81 4.72
C GLU A 76 -11.25 9.44 4.79
N PHE A 77 -9.91 9.46 4.73
CA PHE A 77 -9.09 8.27 4.95
C PHE A 77 -8.82 8.06 6.44
N LYS A 78 -9.67 7.25 7.09
CA LYS A 78 -9.48 6.81 8.49
C LYS A 78 -8.45 5.68 8.58
N ILE A 79 -7.17 6.02 8.48
CA ILE A 79 -6.08 5.03 8.43
C ILE A 79 -6.04 4.16 9.69
N PHE A 80 -5.80 4.75 10.86
CA PHE A 80 -5.58 3.96 12.09
C PHE A 80 -6.79 3.13 12.52
N PRO A 81 -8.03 3.66 12.59
CA PRO A 81 -9.16 2.87 13.06
C PRO A 81 -9.39 1.58 12.26
N ILE A 82 -9.12 1.59 10.96
CA ILE A 82 -9.27 0.41 10.09
C ILE A 82 -8.14 -0.60 10.33
N HIS A 83 -6.92 -0.14 10.59
CA HIS A 83 -5.77 -1.01 10.81
C HIS A 83 -5.68 -1.52 12.27
N ASP A 84 -6.30 -0.82 13.23
CA ASP A 84 -6.36 -1.24 14.63
C ASP A 84 -7.08 -2.60 14.77
N ALA A 85 -8.13 -2.81 13.98
CA ALA A 85 -8.87 -4.08 13.93
C ALA A 85 -8.05 -5.25 13.38
N LEU A 86 -6.89 -4.98 12.75
CA LEU A 86 -6.01 -6.02 12.23
C LEU A 86 -5.04 -6.57 13.29
N HIS A 87 -4.85 -5.87 14.41
CA HIS A 87 -3.84 -6.22 15.43
C HIS A 87 -2.46 -6.52 14.81
N ILE A 88 -2.03 -5.62 13.91
CA ILE A 88 -0.76 -5.73 13.18
C ILE A 88 0.38 -5.91 14.17
N ARG A 89 1.33 -6.78 13.85
CA ARG A 89 2.59 -6.96 14.60
C ARG A 89 3.73 -6.20 13.91
N SER A 90 4.78 -5.85 14.66
CA SER A 90 5.95 -5.15 14.11
C SER A 90 6.54 -5.86 12.89
N GLY A 91 6.75 -7.17 12.97
CA GLY A 91 7.27 -7.96 11.84
C GLY A 91 6.36 -8.00 10.61
N GLU A 92 5.04 -7.82 10.79
CA GLU A 92 4.09 -7.73 9.68
C GLU A 92 4.17 -6.36 9.00
N LEU A 93 4.31 -5.28 9.78
CA LEU A 93 4.58 -3.95 9.25
C LEU A 93 5.91 -3.92 8.49
N ASP A 94 6.97 -4.49 9.07
CA ASP A 94 8.28 -4.56 8.42
C ASP A 94 8.22 -5.37 7.13
N ARG A 95 7.49 -6.49 7.12
CA ARG A 95 7.30 -7.28 5.89
C ARG A 95 6.55 -6.49 4.81
N TRP A 96 5.49 -5.78 5.20
CA TRP A 96 4.75 -4.91 4.28
C TRP A 96 5.68 -3.85 3.67
N LEU A 97 6.52 -3.22 4.49
CA LEU A 97 7.51 -2.23 4.05
C LEU A 97 8.57 -2.82 3.13
N VAL A 98 9.09 -4.02 3.43
CA VAL A 98 10.05 -4.74 2.58
C VAL A 98 9.47 -4.99 1.19
N LEU A 99 8.24 -5.48 1.12
CA LEU A 99 7.56 -5.72 -0.16
C LEU A 99 7.32 -4.43 -0.93
N PHE A 100 6.87 -3.37 -0.25
CA PHE A 100 6.61 -2.09 -0.90
C PHE A 100 7.91 -1.43 -1.41
N LYS A 101 8.98 -1.41 -0.59
CA LYS A 101 10.30 -0.91 -0.98
C LYS A 101 10.88 -1.68 -2.17
N LYS A 102 10.68 -3.01 -2.21
CA LYS A 102 11.05 -3.84 -3.38
C LYS A 102 10.31 -3.40 -4.65
N VAL A 103 9.00 -3.12 -4.57
CA VAL A 103 8.22 -2.64 -5.72
C VAL A 103 8.71 -1.27 -6.19
N LEU A 104 9.01 -0.35 -5.26
CA LEU A 104 9.58 0.95 -5.62
C LEU A 104 10.92 0.79 -6.36
N ASN A 105 11.80 -0.10 -5.90
CA ASN A 105 13.06 -0.39 -6.60
C ASN A 105 12.85 -0.87 -8.04
N GLN A 106 11.79 -1.64 -8.30
CA GLN A 106 11.46 -2.13 -9.65
C GLN A 106 11.02 -0.99 -10.59
N HIS A 107 10.55 0.12 -10.05
CA HIS A 107 10.03 1.28 -10.79
C HIS A 107 11.00 2.47 -10.78
N GLU A 108 12.16 2.36 -10.10
CA GLU A 108 13.11 3.47 -9.88
C GLU A 108 13.46 4.22 -11.17
N ASN A 109 13.80 3.49 -12.23
CA ASN A 109 14.25 4.07 -13.50
C ASN A 109 13.15 4.80 -14.29
N GLN A 110 11.87 4.66 -13.91
CA GLN A 110 10.78 5.30 -14.63
C GLN A 110 10.65 6.79 -14.26
N ASN A 111 10.90 7.14 -12.99
CA ASN A 111 10.96 8.52 -12.51
C ASN A 111 11.67 8.57 -11.14
N PRO A 112 13.01 8.61 -11.09
CA PRO A 112 13.78 8.49 -9.84
C PRO A 112 13.39 9.52 -8.77
N GLU A 113 13.19 10.78 -9.16
CA GLU A 113 12.80 11.85 -8.24
C GLU A 113 11.43 11.58 -7.60
N PHE A 114 10.46 11.13 -8.40
CA PHE A 114 9.13 10.82 -7.89
C PHE A 114 9.12 9.56 -7.02
N ILE A 115 9.94 8.55 -7.36
CA ILE A 115 10.10 7.35 -6.54
C ILE A 115 10.74 7.70 -5.19
N GLN A 116 11.72 8.62 -5.18
CA GLN A 116 12.31 9.12 -3.95
C GLN A 116 11.27 9.84 -3.07
N LEU A 117 10.42 10.71 -3.64
CA LEU A 117 9.29 11.31 -2.92
C LEU A 117 8.34 10.24 -2.34
N PHE A 118 8.09 9.17 -3.11
CA PHE A 118 7.28 8.05 -2.64
C PHE A 118 7.93 7.39 -1.40
N ARG A 119 9.24 7.13 -1.44
CA ARG A 119 9.99 6.55 -0.31
C ARG A 119 9.90 7.42 0.94
N GLU A 120 10.02 8.74 0.79
CA GLU A 120 9.90 9.68 1.90
C GLU A 120 8.50 9.62 2.54
N LYS A 121 7.44 9.58 1.73
CA LYS A 121 6.08 9.39 2.25
C LYS A 121 5.89 8.02 2.87
N LEU A 122 6.48 6.97 2.31
CA LEU A 122 6.46 5.62 2.88
C LEU A 122 7.10 5.60 4.28
N ASN A 123 8.28 6.23 4.42
CA ASN A 123 8.98 6.36 5.70
C ASN A 123 8.18 7.18 6.72
N HIS A 124 7.52 8.25 6.27
CA HIS A 124 6.61 9.03 7.13
C HIS A 124 5.48 8.17 7.70
N PHE A 125 4.85 7.32 6.87
CA PHE A 125 3.82 6.40 7.36
C PHE A 125 4.39 5.27 8.23
N GLU A 126 5.57 4.74 7.91
CA GLU A 126 6.28 3.80 8.77
C GLU A 126 6.44 4.35 10.19
N LEU A 127 6.97 5.58 10.34
CA LEU A 127 7.15 6.22 11.64
C LEU A 127 5.82 6.43 12.37
N LYS A 128 4.78 6.84 11.63
CA LYS A 128 3.43 7.02 12.18
C LYS A 128 2.83 5.71 12.70
N PHE A 129 2.94 4.63 11.93
CA PHE A 129 2.46 3.30 12.34
C PHE A 129 3.26 2.77 13.54
N LYS A 130 4.59 2.86 13.51
CA LYS A 130 5.44 2.45 14.63
C LYS A 130 5.10 3.20 15.91
N LYS A 131 4.93 4.53 15.83
CA LYS A 131 4.49 5.35 16.97
C LYS A 131 3.10 4.96 17.46
N HIS A 132 2.14 4.78 16.56
CA HIS A 132 0.75 4.45 16.92
C HIS A 132 0.62 3.09 17.61
N TYR A 133 1.35 2.08 17.14
CA TYR A 133 1.31 0.72 17.69
C TYR A 133 2.37 0.43 18.75
N GLY A 134 3.20 1.41 19.11
CA GLY A 134 4.28 1.22 20.09
C GLY A 134 5.36 0.23 19.63
N PHE A 135 5.59 0.10 18.33
CA PHE A 135 6.70 -0.70 17.81
C PHE A 135 7.99 0.10 17.98
N ASN A 136 8.82 -0.30 18.93
CA ASN A 136 10.15 0.27 19.09
C ASN A 136 10.98 -0.07 17.85
N SER A 137 11.73 0.91 17.35
CA SER A 137 12.91 0.63 16.54
C SER A 137 13.83 -0.21 17.42
N CYS A 138 14.20 -1.42 17.01
CA CYS A 138 15.38 -2.03 17.59
C CYS A 138 16.57 -1.11 17.23
N ASP A 139 17.22 -0.58 18.25
CA ASP A 139 18.52 0.10 18.14
C ASP A 139 19.57 -0.83 17.50
#